data_AF-A0A645GPH6-F1
#
_entry.id   AF-A0A645GPH6-F1
#
_cell.length_a   1.000
_cell.length_b   1.000
_cell.length_c   1.000
_cell.angle_alpha   90.00
_cell.angle_beta   90.00
_cell.angle_gamma   90.00
#
_symmetry.space_group_name_H-M   'P 1'
#
loop_
_entity.id
_entity.type
_entity.pdbx_description
1 polymer ?
#
loop_
_entity_poly.entity_id
_entity_poly.type
_entity_poly.pdbx_seq_one_letter_code
_entity_poly.pdbx_strand_id
1 'polypeptide(L)'
;MYDAVPSSFVAVLCIFASVLGLANLLFFRLFCRKQTQISLSPMRAFRDWTLPRSMTLGLFVMLIISLVMELAQSPFAEGFGVTANVLLAIPLFLQGISVVDFFIVRAQKNVTLVRTLTYVGLGVLYQFVLYPLVLVGCFDQIFRLRDRMRGMPPRAAA
;
A
#
# COMPACT_ATOMS: atom_id res chain seq x y z
N MET A 1 -27.05 -22.43 -11.18
CA MET A 1 -26.07 -21.51 -11.77
C MET A 1 -25.62 -20.59 -10.65
N TYR A 2 -24.38 -20.71 -10.19
CA TYR A 2 -23.84 -19.78 -9.19
C TYR A 2 -23.35 -18.56 -9.97
N ASP A 3 -24.13 -17.49 -9.94
CA ASP A 3 -23.69 -16.23 -10.52
C ASP A 3 -22.47 -15.74 -9.73
N ALA A 4 -21.39 -15.43 -10.45
CA ALA A 4 -20.21 -14.85 -9.86
C ALA A 4 -20.59 -13.57 -9.11
N VAL A 5 -20.05 -13.40 -7.90
CA VAL A 5 -20.29 -12.20 -7.10
C VAL A 5 -19.94 -10.97 -7.94
N PRO A 6 -20.84 -9.97 -8.07
CA PRO A 6 -20.58 -8.79 -8.88
C PRO A 6 -19.27 -8.11 -8.46
N SER A 7 -18.46 -7.71 -9.44
CA SER A 7 -17.17 -7.04 -9.20
C SER A 7 -17.32 -5.76 -8.37
N SER A 8 -18.46 -5.07 -8.48
CA SER A 8 -18.82 -3.91 -7.65
C SER A 8 -18.95 -4.24 -6.16
N PHE A 9 -19.36 -5.47 -5.82
CA PHE A 9 -19.49 -5.91 -4.42
C PHE A 9 -18.12 -6.04 -3.74
N VAL A 10 -17.07 -6.42 -4.49
CA VAL A 10 -15.69 -6.47 -3.99
C VAL A 10 -15.22 -5.09 -3.53
N ALA A 11 -15.55 -4.03 -4.29
CA ALA A 11 -15.21 -2.66 -3.92
C ALA A 11 -15.91 -2.22 -2.62
N VAL A 12 -17.20 -2.56 -2.47
CA VAL A 12 -17.97 -2.28 -1.24
C VAL A 12 -17.34 -2.97 -0.04
N LEU A 13 -16.97 -4.25 -0.16
CA LEU A 13 -16.29 -4.99 0.90
C LEU A 13 -14.95 -4.37 1.28
N CYS A 14 -14.16 -3.91 0.31
CA CYS A 14 -12.87 -3.25 0.57
C CYS A 14 -13.04 -1.91 1.32
N ILE A 15 -14.03 -1.11 0.93
CA ILE A 15 -14.36 0.15 1.62
C ILE A 15 -14.80 -0.17 3.06
N PHE A 16 -15.70 -1.13 3.23
CA PHE A 16 -16.21 -1.52 4.54
C PHE A 16 -15.10 -2.04 5.46
N ALA A 17 -14.22 -2.91 4.96
CA ALA A 17 -13.06 -3.40 5.67
C ALA A 17 -12.10 -2.27 6.08
N SER A 18 -11.89 -1.29 5.19
CA SER A 18 -11.05 -0.12 5.46
C SER A 18 -11.63 0.77 6.57
N VAL A 19 -12.94 1.04 6.52
CA VAL A 19 -13.65 1.83 7.53
C VAL A 19 -13.63 1.13 8.87
N LEU A 20 -13.94 -0.17 8.91
CA LEU A 20 -13.89 -0.96 10.15
C LEU A 20 -12.48 -1.02 10.73
N GLY A 21 -11.46 -1.24 9.89
CA GLY A 21 -10.07 -1.26 10.32
C GLY A 21 -9.62 0.07 10.92
N LEU A 22 -9.97 1.19 10.28
CA LEU A 22 -9.70 2.53 10.80
C LEU A 22 -10.45 2.82 12.10
N ALA A 23 -11.74 2.49 12.16
CA ALA A 23 -12.58 2.67 13.34
C ALA A 23 -12.02 1.89 14.54
N ASN A 24 -11.59 0.65 14.31
CA ASN A 24 -10.99 -0.19 15.35
C ASN A 24 -9.69 0.43 15.88
N LEU A 25 -8.82 0.93 15.00
CA LEU A 25 -7.57 1.58 15.39
C LEU A 25 -7.83 2.88 16.19
N LEU A 26 -8.79 3.70 15.75
CA LEU A 26 -9.18 4.92 16.45
C LEU A 26 -9.80 4.62 17.81
N PHE A 27 -10.63 3.59 17.91
CA PHE A 27 -11.23 3.12 19.15
C PHE A 27 -10.15 2.68 20.16
N PHE A 28 -9.21 1.83 19.74
CA PHE A 28 -8.08 1.42 20.59
C PHE A 28 -7.20 2.59 21.00
N ARG A 29 -6.92 3.53 20.10
CA ARG A 29 -6.18 4.76 20.46
C ARG A 29 -6.90 5.55 21.54
N LEU A 30 -8.21 5.73 21.42
CA LEU A 30 -9.00 6.51 22.37
C LEU A 30 -9.09 5.81 23.73
N PHE A 31 -9.23 4.48 23.72
CA PHE A 31 -9.30 3.64 24.92
C PHE A 31 -7.94 3.56 25.66
N CYS A 32 -6.86 3.27 24.93
CA CYS A 32 -5.51 3.16 25.47
C CYS A 32 -4.88 4.51 25.85
N ARG A 33 -5.45 5.64 25.40
CA ARG A 33 -4.98 6.99 25.79
C ARG A 33 -4.96 7.21 27.31
N LYS A 34 -5.82 6.50 28.06
CA LYS A 34 -5.91 6.59 29.52
C LYS A 34 -5.01 5.62 30.27
N GLN A 35 -4.39 4.66 29.59
CA GLN A 35 -3.56 3.62 30.21
C GLN A 35 -2.08 3.81 29.83
N THR A 36 -1.32 4.46 30.71
CA THR A 36 0.12 4.75 30.51
C THR A 36 0.99 3.50 30.36
N GLN A 37 0.53 2.34 30.82
CA GLN A 37 1.25 1.06 30.73
C GLN A 37 1.07 0.36 29.36
N ILE A 38 0.01 0.68 28.61
CA ILE A 38 -0.32 0.07 27.30
C ILE A 38 -0.45 1.21 26.28
N SER A 39 0.57 2.05 26.19
CA SER A 39 0.61 3.12 25.20
C SER A 39 0.87 2.51 23.82
N LEU A 40 -0.09 2.66 22.90
CA LEU A 40 0.13 2.29 21.49
C LEU A 40 1.35 3.05 20.97
N SER A 41 2.27 2.34 20.32
CA SER A 41 3.42 2.96 19.64
C SER A 41 2.93 4.09 18.72
N PRO A 42 3.59 5.27 18.73
CA PRO A 42 3.22 6.35 17.83
C PRO A 42 3.25 5.84 16.39
N MET A 43 2.24 6.25 15.61
CA MET A 43 2.15 5.86 14.20
C MET A 43 3.36 6.45 13.47
N ARG A 44 4.13 5.58 12.83
CA ARG A 44 5.30 5.99 12.06
C ARG A 44 4.88 6.97 10.97
N ALA A 45 5.78 7.89 10.63
CA ALA A 45 5.56 8.79 9.51
C ALA A 45 5.30 7.98 8.24
N PHE A 46 4.40 8.44 7.38
CA PHE A 46 3.98 7.72 6.18
C PHE A 46 5.17 7.37 5.26
N ARG A 47 6.18 8.24 5.18
CA ARG A 47 7.46 7.99 4.47
C ARG A 47 8.21 6.73 4.89
N ASP A 48 7.99 6.28 6.13
CA ASP A 48 8.65 5.12 6.73
C ASP A 48 7.73 3.89 6.74
N TRP A 49 6.52 4.03 6.18
CA TRP A 49 5.59 2.93 6.05
C TRP A 49 6.14 1.91 5.06
N THR A 50 6.19 0.65 5.49
CA THR A 50 6.75 -0.47 4.73
C THR A 50 5.84 -1.68 4.89
N LEU A 51 5.57 -2.41 3.81
CA LEU A 51 4.91 -3.71 3.91
C LEU A 51 5.80 -4.71 4.66
N PRO A 52 5.26 -5.45 5.65
CA PRO A 52 5.99 -6.50 6.33
C PRO A 52 6.36 -7.64 5.37
N ARG A 53 7.51 -8.30 5.60
CA ARG A 53 7.99 -9.41 4.75
C ARG A 53 6.99 -10.56 4.67
N SER A 54 6.29 -10.86 5.77
CA SER A 54 5.26 -11.91 5.79
C SER A 54 4.15 -11.68 4.77
N MET A 55 3.83 -10.43 4.46
CA MET A 55 2.80 -10.09 3.48
C MET A 55 3.23 -10.46 2.06
N THR A 56 4.53 -10.41 1.72
CA THR A 56 5.01 -10.77 0.37
C THR A 56 4.70 -12.21 0.00
N LEU A 57 4.83 -13.14 0.96
CA LEU A 57 4.50 -14.55 0.75
C LEU A 57 3.00 -14.72 0.50
N GLY A 58 2.16 -14.05 1.30
CA GLY A 58 0.71 -14.08 1.11
C GLY A 58 0.28 -13.52 -0.25
N LEU A 59 0.88 -12.42 -0.68
CA LEU A 59 0.65 -11.81 -1.99
C LEU A 59 1.09 -12.74 -3.13
N PHE A 60 2.24 -13.40 -3.01
CA PHE A 60 2.72 -14.35 -4.01
C PHE A 60 1.84 -15.59 -4.12
N VAL A 61 1.41 -16.14 -2.97
CA VAL A 61 0.48 -17.28 -2.92
C VAL A 61 -0.86 -16.91 -3.55
N MET A 62 -1.41 -15.72 -3.27
CA MET A 62 -2.65 -15.27 -3.91
C MET A 62 -2.51 -15.19 -5.44
N LEU A 63 -1.36 -14.73 -5.94
CA LEU A 63 -1.09 -14.63 -7.38
C LEU A 63 -1.04 -16.03 -8.03
N ILE A 64 -0.39 -17.00 -7.37
CA ILE A 64 -0.36 -18.41 -7.84
C ILE A 64 -1.77 -19.00 -7.87
N ILE A 65 -2.55 -18.83 -6.79
CA ILE A 65 -3.92 -19.36 -6.71
C ILE A 65 -4.78 -18.73 -7.83
N SER A 66 -4.63 -17.44 -8.07
CA SER A 66 -5.34 -16.74 -9.15
C SER A 66 -5.01 -17.36 -10.51
N LEU A 67 -3.72 -17.60 -10.78
CA LEU A 67 -3.27 -18.21 -12.03
C LEU A 67 -3.81 -19.64 -12.19
N VAL A 68 -3.78 -20.45 -11.13
CA VAL A 68 -4.29 -21.82 -11.14
C VAL A 68 -5.81 -21.84 -11.40
N MET A 69 -6.57 -20.93 -10.79
CA MET A 69 -8.02 -20.83 -11.02
C MET A 69 -8.36 -20.41 -12.44
N GLU A 70 -7.58 -19.50 -13.01
CA GLU A 70 -7.73 -19.04 -14.40
C GLU A 70 -7.38 -20.17 -15.40
N LEU A 71 -6.30 -20.91 -15.16
CA LEU A 71 -5.93 -22.09 -15.95
C LEU A 71 -6.94 -23.23 -15.85
N ALA A 72 -7.57 -23.40 -14.69
CA ALA A 72 -8.62 -24.40 -14.46
C ALA A 72 -10.00 -23.99 -15.05
N GLN A 73 -10.11 -22.80 -15.67
CA GLN A 73 -11.35 -22.24 -16.21
C GLN A 73 -12.52 -22.29 -15.21
N SER A 74 -12.21 -22.05 -13.93
CA SER A 74 -13.23 -22.07 -12.88
C SER A 74 -14.20 -20.90 -13.05
N PRO A 75 -15.52 -21.09 -12.81
CA PRO A 75 -16.49 -19.99 -12.87
C PRO A 75 -16.23 -18.90 -11.81
N PHE A 76 -15.37 -19.17 -10.82
CA PHE A 76 -14.98 -18.21 -9.78
C PHE A 76 -13.68 -17.46 -10.08
N ALA A 77 -12.98 -17.79 -11.19
CA ALA A 77 -11.66 -17.25 -11.51
C ALA A 77 -11.67 -15.73 -11.66
N GLU A 78 -12.69 -15.17 -12.30
CA GLU A 78 -12.81 -13.71 -12.48
C GLU A 78 -12.96 -12.96 -11.16
N GLY A 79 -13.85 -13.41 -10.28
CA GLY A 79 -14.10 -12.79 -8.98
C GLY A 79 -12.87 -12.86 -8.06
N PHE A 80 -12.18 -14.00 -8.07
CA PHE A 80 -10.94 -14.17 -7.33
C PHE A 80 -9.81 -13.30 -7.90
N GLY A 81 -9.66 -13.24 -9.22
CA GLY A 81 -8.65 -12.42 -9.90
C GLY A 81 -8.82 -10.92 -9.63
N VAL A 82 -10.05 -10.41 -9.63
CA VAL A 82 -10.33 -9.02 -9.25
C VAL A 82 -9.97 -8.78 -7.79
N THR A 83 -10.33 -9.69 -6.88
CA THR A 83 -10.03 -9.57 -5.46
C THR A 83 -8.52 -9.59 -5.19
N ALA A 84 -7.80 -10.52 -5.81
CA ALA A 84 -6.35 -10.62 -5.73
C ALA A 84 -5.69 -9.34 -6.24
N ASN A 85 -6.12 -8.82 -7.40
CA ASN A 85 -5.62 -7.56 -7.94
C ASN A 85 -5.82 -6.38 -6.99
N VAL A 86 -7.00 -6.23 -6.38
CA VAL A 86 -7.26 -5.14 -5.43
C VAL A 86 -6.38 -5.27 -4.19
N LEU A 87 -6.26 -6.48 -3.63
CA LEU A 87 -5.44 -6.75 -2.45
C LEU A 87 -3.93 -6.61 -2.71
N LEU A 88 -3.47 -6.82 -3.94
CA LEU A 88 -2.09 -6.60 -4.38
C LEU A 88 -1.82 -5.12 -4.70
N ALA A 89 -2.68 -4.51 -5.49
CA ALA A 89 -2.47 -3.18 -6.05
C ALA A 89 -2.52 -2.11 -4.96
N ILE A 90 -3.49 -2.15 -4.04
CA ILE A 90 -3.65 -1.09 -3.02
C ILE A 90 -2.40 -0.97 -2.12
N PRO A 91 -1.90 -2.05 -1.50
CA PRO A 91 -0.74 -1.95 -0.61
C PRO A 91 0.55 -1.61 -1.37
N LEU A 92 0.75 -2.17 -2.58
CA LEU A 92 1.93 -1.86 -3.40
C LEU A 92 1.89 -0.42 -3.92
N PHE A 93 0.72 0.08 -4.27
CA PHE A 93 0.53 1.48 -4.65
C PHE A 93 0.85 2.42 -3.49
N LEU A 94 0.32 2.16 -2.29
CA LEU A 94 0.64 2.91 -1.08
C LEU A 94 2.14 2.86 -0.76
N GLN A 95 2.78 1.70 -0.94
CA GLN A 95 4.22 1.55 -0.79
C GLN A 95 4.96 2.45 -1.79
N GLY A 96 4.55 2.46 -3.06
CA GLY A 96 5.10 3.34 -4.09
C GLY A 96 5.02 4.82 -3.72
N ILE A 97 3.86 5.28 -3.24
CA ILE A 97 3.70 6.66 -2.75
C ILE A 97 4.64 6.94 -1.58
N SER A 98 4.75 6.01 -0.62
CA SER A 98 5.63 6.21 0.55
C SER A 98 7.12 6.35 0.17
N VAL A 99 7.55 5.67 -0.90
CA VAL A 99 8.90 5.78 -1.46
C VAL A 99 9.10 7.15 -2.13
N VAL A 100 8.11 7.62 -2.88
CA VAL A 100 8.16 8.96 -3.50
C VAL A 100 8.23 10.04 -2.43
N ASP A 101 7.42 9.97 -1.36
CA ASP A 101 7.47 10.92 -0.24
C ASP A 101 8.84 10.91 0.46
N PHE A 102 9.46 9.73 0.62
CA PHE A 102 10.82 9.60 1.15
C PHE A 102 11.85 10.34 0.29
N PHE A 103 11.79 10.20 -1.04
CA PHE A 103 12.71 10.89 -1.95
C PHE A 103 12.51 12.41 -1.96
N ILE A 104 11.26 12.89 -1.92
CA ILE A 104 10.95 14.33 -1.89
C ILE A 104 11.56 14.98 -0.65
N VAL A 105 11.42 14.35 0.52
CA VAL A 105 11.98 14.87 1.78
C VAL A 105 13.51 14.83 1.76
N ARG A 106 14.09 13.77 1.19
CA ARG A 106 15.54 13.63 1.07
C ARG A 106 16.17 14.66 0.14
N ALA A 107 15.43 15.13 -0.88
CA ALA A 107 15.90 16.14 -1.83
C ALA A 107 16.00 17.57 -1.24
N GLN A 108 15.52 17.80 -0.01
CA GLN A 108 15.69 19.01 0.84
C GLN A 108 15.18 20.36 0.28
N LYS A 109 14.94 20.52 -1.02
CA LYS A 109 14.51 21.80 -1.62
C LYS A 109 12.98 21.88 -1.74
N ASN A 110 12.36 22.91 -1.15
CA ASN A 110 10.92 23.21 -1.25
C ASN A 110 9.98 22.01 -1.01
N VAL A 111 10.28 21.20 0.02
CA VAL A 111 9.58 19.94 0.33
C VAL A 111 8.06 20.12 0.35
N THR A 112 7.54 21.18 0.97
CA THR A 112 6.09 21.41 1.06
C THR A 112 5.43 21.67 -0.30
N LEU A 113 6.07 22.45 -1.17
CA LEU A 113 5.55 22.77 -2.50
C LEU A 113 5.61 21.53 -3.39
N VAL A 114 6.78 20.87 -3.44
CA VAL A 114 7.00 19.66 -4.25
C VAL A 114 6.05 18.55 -3.81
N ARG A 115 5.86 18.34 -2.51
CA ARG A 115 4.95 17.32 -1.99
C ARG A 115 3.50 17.59 -2.39
N THR A 116 3.03 18.82 -2.23
CA THR A 116 1.65 19.19 -2.61
C THR A 116 1.44 19.02 -4.12
N LEU A 117 2.39 19.50 -4.92
CA LEU A 117 2.33 19.37 -6.38
C LEU A 117 2.39 17.89 -6.82
N THR A 118 3.18 17.06 -6.15
CA THR A 118 3.26 15.63 -6.44
C THR A 118 1.96 14.91 -6.10
N TYR A 119 1.32 15.20 -4.97
CA TYR A 119 0.02 14.60 -4.62
C TYR A 119 -1.10 15.07 -5.54
N VAL A 120 -1.12 16.35 -5.92
CA VAL A 120 -2.06 16.86 -6.93
C VAL A 120 -1.82 16.19 -8.28
N GLY A 121 -0.55 16.09 -8.72
CA GLY A 121 -0.16 15.40 -9.94
C GLY A 121 -0.53 13.91 -9.93
N LEU A 122 -0.35 13.23 -8.80
CA LEU A 122 -0.78 11.85 -8.61
C LEU A 122 -2.29 11.68 -8.73
N GLY A 123 -3.07 12.64 -8.22
CA GLY A 123 -4.52 12.64 -8.38
C GLY A 123 -4.96 12.85 -9.83
N VAL A 124 -4.39 13.85 -10.51
CA VAL A 124 -4.74 14.20 -11.89
C VAL A 124 -4.31 13.12 -12.88
N LEU A 125 -3.11 12.56 -12.70
CA LEU A 125 -2.52 11.57 -13.59
C LEU A 125 -2.68 10.13 -13.08
N TYR A 126 -3.62 9.90 -12.17
CA TYR A 126 -3.77 8.63 -11.45
C TYR A 126 -3.71 7.41 -12.39
N GLN A 127 -4.46 7.43 -13.49
CA GLN A 127 -4.54 6.30 -14.43
C GLN A 127 -3.20 5.99 -15.12
N PHE A 128 -2.35 7.00 -15.33
CA PHE A 128 -1.01 6.82 -15.90
C PHE A 128 0.03 6.42 -14.84
N VAL A 129 -0.14 6.89 -13.61
CA VAL A 129 0.85 6.76 -12.54
C VAL A 129 0.62 5.50 -11.69
N LEU A 130 -0.55 4.86 -11.77
CA LEU A 130 -0.90 3.65 -11.04
C LEU A 130 0.11 2.51 -11.26
N TYR A 131 0.32 2.06 -12.50
CA TYR A 131 1.24 0.95 -12.78
C TYR A 131 2.70 1.27 -12.43
N PRO A 132 3.26 2.46 -12.77
CA PRO A 132 4.58 2.85 -12.32
C PRO A 132 4.74 2.83 -10.80
N LEU A 133 3.76 3.31 -10.04
CA LEU A 133 3.84 3.32 -8.57
C LEU A 133 3.79 1.93 -7.96
N VAL A 134 2.92 1.07 -8.49
CA VAL A 134 2.86 -0.33 -8.05
C VAL A 134 4.19 -1.03 -8.32
N LEU A 135 4.82 -0.78 -9.48
CA LEU A 135 6.17 -1.28 -9.77
C LEU A 135 7.20 -0.74 -8.78
N VAL A 136 7.22 0.57 -8.52
CA VAL A 136 8.12 1.17 -7.52
C VAL A 136 7.92 0.55 -6.14
N GLY A 137 6.68 0.34 -5.72
CA GLY A 137 6.34 -0.35 -4.48
C GLY A 137 6.87 -1.79 -4.45
N CYS A 138 6.74 -2.52 -5.55
CA CYS A 138 7.28 -3.87 -5.70
C CYS A 138 8.82 -3.88 -5.63
N PHE A 139 9.49 -2.95 -6.31
CA PHE A 139 10.95 -2.79 -6.24
C PHE A 139 11.43 -2.49 -4.83
N ASP A 140 10.78 -1.59 -4.10
CA ASP A 140 11.14 -1.31 -2.71
C ASP A 140 10.89 -2.52 -1.81
N GLN A 141 9.84 -3.31 -2.09
CA GLN A 141 9.56 -4.52 -1.33
C GLN A 141 10.61 -5.61 -1.51
N ILE A 142 11.13 -5.78 -2.73
CA ILE A 142 12.15 -6.78 -3.08
C ILE A 142 13.55 -6.31 -2.65
N PHE A 143 13.95 -5.11 -3.06
CA PHE A 143 15.32 -4.61 -2.91
C PHE A 143 15.56 -3.80 -1.64
N ARG A 144 14.50 -3.36 -0.96
CA ARG A 144 14.56 -2.49 0.23
C ARG A 144 15.41 -1.25 -0.02
N LEU A 145 15.07 -0.53 -1.09
CA LEU A 145 15.81 0.63 -1.55
C LEU A 145 15.94 1.67 -0.42
N ARG A 146 14.87 1.90 0.34
CA ARG A 146 14.85 2.85 1.47
C ARG A 146 15.79 2.47 2.61
N ASP A 147 15.84 1.20 3.00
CA ASP A 147 16.73 0.73 4.07
C ASP A 147 18.21 0.89 3.66
N ARG A 148 18.54 0.56 2.41
CA ARG A 148 19.90 0.70 1.87
C ARG A 148 20.35 2.15 1.76
N MET A 149 19.46 3.04 1.30
CA MET A 149 19.80 4.44 1.12
C MET A 149 19.90 5.20 2.45
N ARG A 150 19.26 4.76 3.54
CA ARG A 150 19.41 5.40 4.86
C ARG A 150 20.85 5.35 5.39
N GLY A 151 21.67 4.39 4.93
CA GLY A 151 23.10 4.32 5.27
C GLY A 151 24.01 5.26 4.47
N MET A 152 23.51 5.92 3.42
CA MET A 152 24.30 6.86 2.61
C MET A 152 23.99 8.31 3.02
N PRO A 153 25.00 9.19 3.16
CA PRO A 153 24.77 10.58 3.51
C PRO A 153 23.86 11.28 2.48
N PRO A 154 23.08 12.29 2.90
CA PRO A 154 22.25 13.08 1.97
C PRO A 154 23.15 13.77 0.94
N ARG A 155 22.73 13.82 -0.33
CA ARG A 155 23.46 14.50 -1.43
C ARG A 155 23.72 16.00 -1.17
N ALA A 156 23.11 16.60 -0.16
CA ALA A 156 23.39 17.97 0.28
C ALA A 156 24.66 18.10 1.16
N ALA A 157 25.30 16.98 1.52
CA ALA A 157 26.52 16.91 2.32
C ALA A 157 27.72 16.37 1.52
N ALA A 158 27.64 16.37 0.19
CA ALA A 158 28.74 16.00 -0.73
C ALA A 158 28.99 17.14 -1.72
#